data_AF-Q4SU96-F1
#
_entry.id   AF-Q4SU96-F1
#
_cell.length_a   1.000
_cell.length_b   1.000
_cell.length_c   1.000
_cell.angle_alpha   90.00
_cell.angle_beta   90.00
_cell.angle_gamma   90.00
#
_symmetry.space_group_name_H-M   'P 1'
#
loop_
_entity.id
_entity.type
_entity.pdbx_description
1 polymer ?
#
loop_
_entity_poly.entity_id
_entity_poly.type
_entity_poly.pdbx_seq_one_letter_code
_entity_poly.pdbx_strand_id
1 'polypeptide(L)'
;MDALLRAAASLLLGLLCSSAPPTFSYRVHIPPHDQVARVARFVAHQCDWASLATISTHKPVVGQPFSNVFSVSDGPPGSGSGAPYMYLTRMEISVQDLQVKPAFFFILDAFEPTNLDSTLGKQGLGLVLLVFYPVSKRCHR
;
A
#
# COMPACT_ATOMS: atom_id res chain seq x y z
N MET A 1 56.29 11.93 9.19
CA MET A 1 55.52 10.82 8.57
C MET A 1 54.04 10.92 8.93
N ASP A 2 53.73 11.57 10.05
CA ASP A 2 52.39 11.69 10.64
C ASP A 2 51.46 12.70 9.96
N ALA A 3 52.00 13.76 9.33
CA ALA A 3 51.19 14.78 8.65
C ALA A 3 50.51 14.24 7.38
N LEU A 4 51.21 13.39 6.63
CA LEU A 4 50.67 12.71 5.43
C LEU A 4 49.60 11.68 5.80
N LEU A 5 49.79 10.97 6.91
CA LEU A 5 48.82 9.98 7.40
C LEU A 5 47.50 10.65 7.84
N ARG A 6 47.58 11.82 8.48
CA ARG A 6 46.41 12.61 8.89
C ARG A 6 45.66 13.22 7.71
N ALA A 7 46.38 13.71 6.70
CA ALA A 7 45.78 14.25 5.49
C ALA A 7 45.10 13.18 4.63
N ALA A 8 45.69 11.98 4.54
CA ALA A 8 45.10 10.84 3.86
C ALA A 8 43.83 10.34 4.58
N ALA A 9 43.84 10.31 5.92
CA ALA A 9 42.69 9.92 6.72
C ALA A 9 41.50 10.89 6.60
N SER A 10 41.75 12.20 6.51
CA SER A 10 40.69 13.20 6.31
C SER A 10 40.13 13.18 4.89
N LEU A 11 40.95 12.89 3.88
CA LEU A 11 40.47 12.66 2.50
C LEU A 11 39.64 11.39 2.38
N LEU A 12 40.05 10.29 3.01
CA LEU A 12 39.28 9.05 3.04
C LEU A 12 37.94 9.23 3.75
N LEU A 13 37.92 9.93 4.88
CA LEU A 13 36.69 10.23 5.62
C LEU A 13 35.74 11.14 4.81
N GLY A 14 36.30 12.11 4.06
CA GLY A 14 35.54 12.95 3.14
C GLY A 14 34.93 12.17 1.97
N LEU A 15 35.64 11.17 1.42
CA LEU A 15 35.11 10.29 0.38
C LEU A 15 34.06 9.29 0.90
N LEU A 16 34.11 8.92 2.18
CA LEU A 16 33.11 8.05 2.81
C LEU A 16 31.79 8.76 3.10
N CYS A 17 31.78 10.09 3.24
CA CYS A 17 30.55 10.88 3.48
C CYS A 17 29.76 11.20 2.20
N SER A 18 30.36 11.11 1.01
CA SER A 18 29.68 11.36 -0.26
C SER A 18 28.95 10.15 -0.83
N SER A 19 29.12 8.95 -0.24
CA SER A 19 28.33 7.76 -0.54
C SER A 19 27.12 7.62 0.38
N ALA A 20 26.42 8.72 0.69
CA ALA A 20 25.10 8.59 1.28
C ALA A 20 24.26 7.77 0.28
N PRO A 21 23.67 6.62 0.69
CA PRO A 21 22.74 5.91 -0.18
C PRO A 21 21.67 6.91 -0.61
N PRO A 22 21.16 6.86 -1.86
CA PRO A 22 20.06 7.71 -2.25
C PRO A 22 18.94 7.45 -1.25
N THR A 23 18.75 8.37 -0.32
CA THR A 23 17.60 8.38 0.56
C THR A 23 16.45 8.66 -0.38
N PHE A 24 15.79 7.59 -0.82
CA PHE A 24 14.60 7.66 -1.64
C PHE A 24 13.58 8.39 -0.78
N SER A 25 13.58 9.73 -0.89
CA SER A 25 12.60 10.58 -0.25
C SER A 25 11.34 10.36 -1.06
N TYR A 26 10.60 9.32 -0.71
CA TYR A 26 9.24 9.12 -1.20
C TYR A 26 8.41 10.24 -0.59
N ARG A 27 8.45 11.40 -1.26
CA ARG A 27 7.61 12.55 -0.93
C ARG A 27 6.20 12.11 -1.29
N VAL A 28 5.50 11.59 -0.29
CA VAL A 28 4.08 11.24 -0.37
C VAL A 28 3.33 12.52 -0.77
N HIS A 29 3.01 12.64 -2.06
CA HIS A 29 2.23 13.76 -2.58
C HIS A 29 0.77 13.35 -2.60
N ILE A 30 0.03 13.75 -1.56
CA ILE A 30 -1.41 13.51 -1.50
C ILE A 30 -2.08 14.30 -2.64
N PRO A 31 -2.81 13.65 -3.55
CA PRO A 31 -3.54 14.34 -4.60
C PRO A 31 -4.69 15.16 -3.99
N PRO A 32 -5.09 16.26 -4.62
CA PRO A 32 -6.15 17.10 -4.08
C PRO A 32 -7.50 16.34 -4.05
N HIS A 33 -8.28 16.58 -3.00
CA HIS A 33 -9.46 15.79 -2.65
C HIS A 33 -10.62 15.90 -3.66
N ASP A 34 -10.62 16.93 -4.51
CA ASP A 34 -11.55 17.11 -5.62
C ASP A 34 -11.45 15.98 -6.65
N GLN A 35 -10.28 15.32 -6.73
CA GLN A 35 -10.00 14.28 -7.71
C GLN A 35 -10.08 12.90 -7.08
N VAL A 36 -11.30 12.48 -6.79
CA VAL A 36 -11.62 11.19 -6.14
C VAL A 36 -10.91 10.00 -6.79
N ALA A 37 -10.81 9.97 -8.12
CA ALA A 37 -10.11 8.89 -8.83
C ALA A 37 -8.58 8.90 -8.60
N ARG A 38 -7.96 10.08 -8.47
CA ARG A 38 -6.53 10.19 -8.15
C ARG A 38 -6.26 9.81 -6.70
N VAL A 39 -7.11 10.26 -5.79
CA VAL A 39 -7.06 9.84 -4.38
C VAL A 39 -7.21 8.31 -4.28
N ALA A 40 -8.17 7.72 -4.99
CA ALA A 40 -8.38 6.28 -4.97
C ALA A 40 -7.15 5.47 -5.42
N ARG A 41 -6.49 5.89 -6.51
CA ARG A 41 -5.25 5.26 -6.99
C ARG A 41 -4.08 5.48 -6.04
N PHE A 42 -3.97 6.67 -5.47
CA PHE A 42 -2.96 6.98 -4.48
C PHE A 42 -3.09 6.10 -3.23
N VAL A 43 -4.31 5.94 -2.71
CA VAL A 43 -4.59 5.02 -1.61
C VAL A 43 -4.25 3.58 -2.00
N ALA A 44 -4.67 3.13 -3.19
CA ALA A 44 -4.36 1.79 -3.66
C ALA A 44 -2.86 1.50 -3.78
N HIS A 45 -2.06 2.50 -4.13
CA HIS A 45 -0.61 2.36 -4.23
C HIS A 45 0.11 2.41 -2.87
N GLN A 46 -0.47 3.10 -1.88
CA GLN A 46 0.11 3.24 -0.55
C GLN A 46 -0.24 2.10 0.41
N CYS A 47 -1.31 1.35 0.13
CA CYS A 47 -1.74 0.25 0.98
C CYS A 47 -1.01 -1.05 0.65
N ASP A 48 -0.32 -1.63 1.63
CA ASP A 48 0.27 -2.98 1.53
C ASP A 48 -0.69 -4.08 1.98
N TRP A 49 -1.76 -3.73 2.69
CA TRP A 49 -2.78 -4.66 3.19
C TRP A 49 -4.19 -4.21 2.86
N ALA A 50 -5.07 -5.19 2.64
CA ALA A 50 -6.49 -4.99 2.37
C ALA A 50 -7.34 -6.00 3.13
N SER A 51 -8.52 -5.58 3.60
CA SER A 51 -9.53 -6.51 4.10
C SER A 51 -10.46 -6.93 2.97
N LEU A 52 -10.40 -8.19 2.55
CA LEU A 52 -11.26 -8.76 1.51
C LEU A 52 -12.46 -9.46 2.18
N ALA A 53 -13.65 -9.07 1.79
CA ALA A 53 -14.92 -9.68 2.17
C ALA A 53 -15.51 -10.49 1.01
N THR A 54 -15.85 -11.75 1.28
CA THR A 54 -16.52 -12.69 0.38
C THR A 54 -17.80 -13.21 0.99
N ILE A 55 -18.65 -13.85 0.18
CA ILE A 55 -19.85 -14.53 0.66
C ILE A 55 -19.48 -15.99 0.92
N SER A 56 -19.56 -16.42 2.18
CA SER A 56 -19.15 -17.78 2.53
C SER A 56 -20.03 -18.85 1.90
N THR A 57 -19.40 -19.92 1.43
CA THR A 57 -20.01 -21.14 0.91
C THR A 57 -19.76 -22.34 1.82
N HIS A 58 -18.99 -22.15 2.89
CA HIS A 58 -18.62 -23.18 3.85
C HIS A 58 -19.57 -23.23 5.06
N LYS A 59 -19.90 -24.44 5.51
CA LYS A 59 -20.71 -24.64 6.72
C LYS A 59 -19.87 -24.37 7.97
N PRO A 60 -20.43 -23.75 9.04
CA PRO A 60 -21.85 -23.45 9.26
C PRO A 60 -22.33 -22.08 8.74
N VAL A 61 -21.44 -21.22 8.23
CA VAL A 61 -21.70 -19.80 7.93
C VAL A 61 -22.10 -19.53 6.48
N VAL A 62 -22.71 -20.50 5.80
CA VAL A 62 -23.10 -20.38 4.38
C VAL A 62 -24.01 -19.15 4.18
N GLY A 63 -23.60 -18.26 3.27
CA GLY A 63 -24.32 -17.04 2.92
C GLY A 63 -23.99 -15.81 3.77
N GLN A 64 -23.21 -15.96 4.85
CA GLN A 64 -22.76 -14.83 5.66
C GLN A 64 -21.54 -14.15 5.02
N PRO A 65 -21.34 -12.84 5.24
CA PRO A 65 -20.12 -12.16 4.85
C PRO A 65 -18.96 -12.68 5.70
N PHE A 66 -17.89 -13.10 5.04
CA PHE A 66 -16.63 -13.50 5.68
C PHE A 66 -15.53 -12.58 5.22
N SER A 67 -14.72 -12.06 6.15
CA SER A 67 -13.69 -11.07 5.85
C SER A 67 -12.34 -11.54 6.37
N ASN A 68 -11.30 -11.39 5.55
CA ASN A 68 -9.93 -11.72 5.89
C ASN A 68 -8.97 -10.65 5.35
N VAL A 69 -7.79 -10.51 5.97
CA VAL A 69 -6.77 -9.52 5.58
C VAL A 69 -5.75 -10.17 4.65
N PHE A 70 -5.47 -9.51 3.54
CA PHE A 70 -4.53 -9.95 2.52
C PHE A 70 -3.49 -8.89 2.23
N SER A 71 -2.28 -9.33 1.92
CA SER A 71 -1.27 -8.44 1.34
C SER A 71 -1.62 -8.12 -0.11
N VAL A 72 -1.54 -6.84 -0.43
CA VAL A 72 -1.84 -6.29 -1.75
C VAL A 72 -0.66 -5.47 -2.26
N SER A 73 -0.50 -5.41 -3.58
CA SER A 73 0.48 -4.53 -4.20
C SER A 73 -0.03 -4.03 -5.53
N ASP A 74 0.08 -2.71 -5.76
CA ASP A 74 -0.28 -2.07 -7.02
C ASP A 74 0.91 -1.93 -8.00
N GLY A 75 2.03 -2.61 -7.73
CA GLY A 75 3.25 -2.58 -8.55
C GLY A 75 4.39 -1.79 -7.92
N PRO A 76 5.57 -1.73 -8.58
CA PRO A 76 6.75 -1.09 -8.03
C PRO A 76 6.57 0.43 -7.84
N PRO A 77 7.40 1.06 -6.96
CA PRO A 77 7.36 2.50 -6.73
C PRO A 77 7.50 3.29 -8.04
N GLY A 78 6.51 4.14 -8.33
CA GLY A 78 6.49 4.97 -9.55
C GLY A 78 5.84 4.32 -10.79
N SER A 79 5.43 3.06 -10.72
CA SER A 79 4.67 2.37 -11.78
C SER A 79 3.43 1.68 -11.24
N GLY A 80 2.65 2.39 -10.42
CA GLY A 80 1.37 1.93 -9.88
C GLY A 80 0.30 1.81 -10.97
N SER A 81 -0.32 0.65 -11.09
CA SER A 81 -1.33 0.38 -12.13
C SER A 81 -2.74 0.88 -11.78
N GLY A 82 -3.00 1.19 -10.51
CA GLY A 82 -4.32 1.43 -9.94
C GLY A 82 -5.16 0.17 -9.71
N ALA A 83 -4.57 -1.03 -9.85
CA ALA A 83 -5.22 -2.33 -9.67
C ALA A 83 -4.44 -3.18 -8.66
N PRO A 84 -4.99 -3.43 -7.46
CA PRO A 84 -4.29 -4.20 -6.44
C PRO A 84 -4.18 -5.67 -6.83
N TYR A 85 -2.94 -6.16 -6.87
CA TYR A 85 -2.64 -7.58 -7.04
C TYR A 85 -2.49 -8.25 -5.68
N MET A 86 -3.03 -9.45 -5.56
CA MET A 86 -2.98 -10.27 -4.33
C MET A 86 -2.38 -11.64 -4.67
N TYR A 87 -1.56 -12.17 -3.77
CA TYR A 87 -1.04 -13.52 -3.90
C TYR A 87 -1.81 -14.45 -2.97
N LEU A 88 -2.64 -15.33 -3.56
CA LEU A 88 -3.58 -16.17 -2.82
C LEU A 88 -3.32 -17.66 -3.09
N THR A 89 -3.41 -18.48 -2.04
CA THR A 89 -3.37 -19.93 -2.16
C THR A 89 -4.78 -20.49 -2.38
N ARG A 90 -4.90 -21.59 -3.13
CA ARG A 90 -6.18 -22.28 -3.35
C ARG A 90 -6.76 -22.90 -2.06
N MET A 91 -5.94 -23.04 -1.02
CA MET A 91 -6.37 -23.56 0.28
C MET A 91 -7.08 -22.51 1.15
N GLU A 92 -7.06 -21.24 0.74
CA GLU A 92 -7.68 -20.16 1.51
C GLU A 92 -9.20 -20.17 1.28
N ILE A 93 -9.95 -19.95 2.37
CA ILE A 93 -11.41 -20.11 2.37
C ILE A 93 -12.13 -19.05 1.52
N SER A 94 -11.63 -17.81 1.52
CA SER A 94 -12.14 -16.73 0.68
C SER A 94 -11.90 -17.01 -0.82
N VAL A 95 -10.81 -17.68 -1.19
CA VAL A 95 -10.55 -18.15 -2.58
C VAL A 95 -11.52 -19.25 -2.99
N GLN A 96 -11.84 -20.17 -2.08
CA GLN A 96 -12.83 -21.22 -2.35
C GLN A 96 -14.23 -20.61 -2.55
N ASP A 97 -14.57 -19.60 -1.73
CA ASP A 97 -15.80 -18.83 -1.88
C ASP A 97 -15.84 -18.06 -3.21
N LEU A 98 -14.72 -17.45 -3.61
CA LEU A 98 -14.55 -16.74 -4.89
C LEU A 98 -14.73 -17.65 -6.11
N GLN A 99 -14.31 -18.91 -6.02
CA GLN A 99 -14.48 -19.89 -7.11
C GLN A 99 -15.94 -20.22 -7.39
N VAL A 100 -16.80 -20.16 -6.37
CA VAL A 100 -18.24 -20.40 -6.50
C VAL A 100 -18.99 -19.10 -6.79
N LYS A 101 -18.59 -18.00 -6.14
CA LYS A 101 -19.21 -16.68 -6.25
C LYS A 101 -18.14 -15.61 -6.52
N PRO A 102 -18.07 -15.05 -7.74
CA PRO A 102 -17.05 -14.05 -8.08
C PRO A 102 -17.30 -12.67 -7.45
N ALA A 103 -18.36 -12.52 -6.64
CA ALA A 103 -18.67 -11.27 -5.95
C ALA A 103 -17.82 -11.17 -4.67
N PHE A 104 -16.97 -10.15 -4.64
CA PHE A 104 -16.18 -9.79 -3.47
C PHE A 104 -16.15 -8.28 -3.30
N PHE A 105 -15.71 -7.87 -2.13
CA PHE A 105 -15.45 -6.48 -1.80
C PHE A 105 -14.11 -6.40 -1.05
N PHE A 106 -13.29 -5.38 -1.27
CA PHE A 106 -12.10 -5.17 -0.43
C PHE A 106 -11.99 -3.73 0.06
N ILE A 107 -11.56 -3.58 1.31
CA ILE A 107 -11.31 -2.31 1.98
C ILE A 107 -9.81 -2.07 2.00
N LEU A 108 -9.40 -0.89 1.53
CA LEU A 108 -8.05 -0.36 1.70
C LEU A 108 -8.09 0.79 2.71
N ASP A 109 -7.09 0.83 3.58
CA ASP A 109 -6.91 1.93 4.51
C ASP A 109 -5.57 2.60 4.24
N ALA A 110 -5.62 3.84 3.73
CA ALA A 110 -4.42 4.66 3.62
C ALA A 110 -4.25 5.40 4.93
N PHE A 111 -3.26 4.99 5.70
CA PHE A 111 -2.78 5.81 6.80
C PHE A 111 -2.09 7.04 6.21
N GLU A 112 -2.64 8.23 6.44
CA GLU A 112 -1.97 9.46 6.08
C GLU A 112 -0.74 9.64 6.98
N PRO A 113 0.50 9.57 6.45
CA PRO A 113 1.67 9.83 7.25
C PRO A 113 1.71 11.34 7.51
N THR A 114 1.11 11.78 8.61
CA THR A 114 1.39 13.10 9.15
C THR A 114 2.90 13.18 9.33
N ASN A 115 3.53 14.13 8.63
CA ASN A 115 4.92 14.50 8.88
C ASN A 115 5.09 14.60 10.40
N LEU A 116 6.05 13.86 10.94
CA LEU A 116 6.41 13.86 12.36
C LEU A 116 6.78 15.30 12.78
N ASP A 117 5.79 16.09 13.17
CA ASP A 117 5.97 17.14 14.16
C ASP A 117 5.49 16.54 15.49
N SER A 118 6.47 16.20 16.32
CA SER A 118 6.36 15.39 17.53
C SER A 118 5.62 16.08 18.69
N THR A 119 4.73 17.03 18.43
CA THR A 119 4.16 17.91 19.48
C THR A 119 2.63 17.95 19.58
N LEU A 120 1.86 17.35 18.68
CA LEU A 120 0.41 17.17 18.90
C LEU A 120 -0.07 15.78 18.47
N GLY A 121 -0.34 14.94 19.48
CA GLY A 121 -0.97 13.63 19.34
C GLY A 121 -2.42 13.70 18.86
N LYS A 122 -2.63 14.16 17.63
CA LYS A 122 -3.87 13.99 16.88
C LYS A 122 -3.63 12.97 15.78
N GLN A 123 -3.84 11.70 16.12
CA GLN A 123 -4.05 10.61 15.19
C GLN A 123 -5.34 10.92 14.39
N GLY A 124 -5.21 11.69 13.31
CA GLY A 124 -6.30 11.92 12.38
C GLY A 124 -6.50 10.66 11.55
N LEU A 125 -7.31 9.73 12.05
CA LEU A 125 -7.78 8.57 11.29
C LEU A 125 -8.68 9.07 10.15
N GLY A 126 -8.07 9.48 9.03
CA GLY A 126 -8.76 9.71 7.78
C GLY A 126 -9.16 8.37 7.18
N LEU A 127 -10.24 7.77 7.67
CA LEU A 127 -10.78 6.52 7.13
C LEU A 127 -11.28 6.77 5.69
N VAL A 128 -10.43 6.55 4.70
CA VAL A 128 -10.84 6.59 3.29
C VAL A 128 -11.31 5.19 2.90
N LEU A 129 -12.57 4.90 3.21
CA LEU A 129 -13.22 3.64 2.83
C LEU A 129 -13.43 3.61 1.31
N LEU A 130 -12.47 3.05 0.58
CA LEU A 130 -12.65 2.80 -0.85
C LEU A 130 -13.34 1.48 -1.07
N VAL A 131 -14.61 1.57 -1.51
CA VAL A 131 -15.40 0.39 -1.82
C VAL A 131 -15.15 -0.03 -3.27
N PHE A 132 -14.24 -0.95 -3.53
CA PHE A 132 -14.04 -1.51 -4.87
C PHE A 132 -14.96 -2.73 -5.09
N TYR A 133 -16.00 -2.53 -5.90
CA TYR A 133 -16.72 -3.64 -6.52
C TYR A 133 -15.89 -4.17 -7.70
N PRO A 134 -15.88 -5.48 -7.99
CA PRO A 134 -15.35 -6.00 -9.25
C PRO A 134 -16.23 -5.50 -10.39
N VAL A 135 -15.95 -4.29 -10.87
CA VAL A 135 -16.54 -3.75 -12.09
C VAL A 135 -15.90 -4.52 -13.24
N SER A 136 -16.57 -5.57 -13.68
CA SER A 136 -16.39 -6.20 -15.00
C SER A 136 -16.87 -5.24 -16.11
N LYS A 137 -16.32 -4.03 -16.12
CA LYS A 137 -16.41 -3.09 -17.24
C LYS A 137 -15.06 -2.40 -17.34
N ARG A 138 -14.21 -3.03 -18.16
CA ARG A 138 -13.28 -2.39 -19.10
C ARG A 138 -13.54 -0.88 -19.16
N CYS A 139 -12.81 -0.10 -18.36
CA CYS A 139 -12.77 1.35 -18.48
C CYS A 139 -12.01 1.64 -19.78
N HIS A 140 -12.76 1.71 -20.88
CA HIS A 140 -12.25 2.19 -22.14
C HIS A 140 -12.20 3.72 -22.05
N ARG A 141 -10.95 4.20 -22.16
CA ARG A 141 -10.53 5.53 -22.63
C ARG A 141 -10.59 6.67 -21.62
#